data_AF-A0A6I5R4X6-F1
#
_entry.id   AF-A0A6I5R4X6-F1
#
_cell.length_a   1.000
_cell.length_b   1.000
_cell.length_c   1.000
_cell.angle_alpha   90.00
_cell.angle_beta   90.00
_cell.angle_gamma   90.00
#
_symmetry.space_group_name_H-M   'P 1'
#
loop_
_entity.id
_entity.type
_entity.pdbx_description
1 polymer ?
#
loop_
_entity_poly.entity_id
_entity_poly.type
_entity_poly.pdbx_seq_one_letter_code
_entity_poly.pdbx_strand_id
1 'polypeptide(L)' 'MLSATMCVALTGMMADKIVAIRVQMPNTLRAKFKAQCALKDKSMNEVVVELIEQWLSESEDPVA' A
#
# COMPACT_ATOMS: atom_id res chain seq x y z
N MET A 1 30.11 13.37 -25.34
CA MET A 1 29.49 12.53 -24.30
C MET A 1 28.44 13.38 -23.60
N LEU A 2 27.19 13.35 -24.04
CA LEU A 2 26.10 14.12 -23.43
C LEU A 2 25.28 13.23 -22.47
N SER A 3 24.89 13.86 -21.37
CA SER A 3 23.66 13.63 -20.60
C SER A 3 23.63 12.52 -19.56
N ALA A 4 23.67 12.92 -18.28
CA ALA A 4 22.59 12.65 -17.33
C ALA A 4 22.71 13.54 -16.06
N THR A 5 22.88 14.85 -16.23
CA THR A 5 22.68 15.84 -15.15
C THR A 5 21.19 16.16 -14.96
N MET A 6 20.30 15.19 -15.16
CA MET A 6 18.85 15.42 -15.14
C MET A 6 18.20 14.75 -13.93
N CYS A 7 17.57 15.61 -13.13
CA CYS A 7 16.50 15.28 -12.19
C CYS A 7 16.89 14.58 -10.89
N VAL A 8 17.55 15.31 -9.99
CA VAL A 8 17.10 15.32 -8.58
C VAL A 8 16.71 16.75 -8.20
N ALA A 9 15.85 17.34 -9.03
CA ALA A 9 14.84 18.28 -8.58
C ALA A 9 13.53 17.47 -8.63
N LEU A 10 12.75 17.53 -7.55
CA LEU A 10 11.51 16.82 -7.20
C LEU A 10 11.77 16.00 -5.92
N THR A 11 11.12 16.16 -4.78
CA THR A 11 10.06 17.05 -4.32
C THR A 11 10.12 16.89 -2.80
N GLY A 12 9.92 17.96 -2.03
CA GLY A 12 9.53 17.80 -0.64
C GLY A 12 8.20 17.05 -0.60
N MET A 13 8.23 15.74 -0.44
CA MET A 13 7.07 14.99 0.00
C MET A 13 7.06 15.15 1.51
N MET A 14 6.06 15.86 2.04
CA MET A 14 5.69 15.69 3.44
C MET A 14 5.39 14.20 3.59
N ALA A 15 6.38 13.45 4.11
CA ALA A 15 6.24 12.03 4.29
C ALA A 15 5.12 11.86 5.31
N ASP A 16 3.95 11.45 4.82
CA ASP A 16 2.83 11.11 5.68
C ASP A 16 3.35 10.13 6.72
N LYS A 17 3.04 10.41 7.99
CA LYS A 17 3.65 9.66 9.09
C LYS A 17 3.15 8.22 8.99
N ILE A 18 4.02 7.32 8.53
CA ILE A 18 3.70 5.89 8.42
C ILE A 18 3.41 5.36 9.83
N VAL A 19 2.20 4.83 10.03
CA VAL A 19 1.78 4.20 11.29
C VAL A 19 1.61 2.70 11.07
N ALA A 20 2.10 1.90 12.02
CA ALA A 20 1.92 0.46 12.00
C ALA A 20 0.54 0.06 12.56
N ILE A 21 -0.17 -0.81 11.87
CA ILE A 21 -1.37 -1.46 12.36
C ILE A 21 -1.07 -2.90 12.78
N ARG A 22 -1.64 -3.34 13.91
CA ARG A 22 -1.54 -4.74 14.37
C ARG A 22 -2.90 -5.41 14.16
N VAL A 23 -2.91 -6.48 13.37
CA VAL A 23 -4.13 -7.24 13.05
C VAL A 23 -3.99 -8.67 13.58
N GLN A 24 -5.08 -9.21 14.11
CA GLN A 24 -5.18 -10.63 14.48
C GLN A 24 -5.93 -11.38 13.39
N MET A 25 -5.42 -12.54 13.01
CA MET A 25 -6.06 -13.42 12.03
C MET A 25 -5.58 -14.87 12.21
N PRO A 26 -6.37 -15.87 11.77
CA PRO A 26 -5.92 -17.26 11.76
C PRO A 26 -4.61 -17.44 10.98
N ASN A 27 -3.74 -18.32 11.47
CA ASN A 27 -2.44 -18.58 10.83
C ASN A 27 -2.60 -19.03 9.37
N THR A 28 -3.58 -19.89 9.11
CA THR A 28 -3.90 -20.41 7.77
C THR A 28 -4.31 -19.29 6.81
N LEU A 29 -5.05 -18.28 7.29
CA LEU A 29 -5.45 -17.13 6.50
C LEU A 29 -4.25 -16.26 6.14
N ARG A 30 -3.38 -15.95 7.13
CA ARG A 30 -2.14 -15.20 6.92
C ARG A 30 -1.23 -15.89 5.90
N ALA A 31 -1.09 -17.21 5.99
CA ALA A 31 -0.26 -17.99 5.07
C ALA A 31 -0.76 -17.89 3.63
N LYS A 32 -2.07 -18.07 3.42
CA LYS A 32 -2.72 -17.91 2.11
C LYS A 32 -2.56 -16.50 1.56
N PHE A 33 -2.80 -15.49 2.40
CA PHE A 33 -2.65 -14.08 2.03
C PHE A 33 -1.21 -13.79 1.57
N LYS A 34 -0.21 -14.17 2.36
CA LYS A 34 1.21 -13.98 2.02
C LYS A 34 1.60 -14.67 0.71
N ALA A 35 1.12 -15.90 0.49
CA ALA A 35 1.38 -16.63 -0.75
C ALA A 35 0.80 -15.91 -1.98
N GLN A 36 -0.43 -15.39 -1.87
CA GLN A 36 -1.07 -14.65 -2.96
C GLN A 36 -0.37 -13.32 -3.26
N CYS A 37 0.08 -12.58 -2.24
CA CYS A 37 0.89 -11.37 -2.43
C CYS A 37 2.16 -11.67 -3.23
N ALA A 38 2.88 -12.74 -2.86
CA ALA A 38 4.12 -13.14 -3.56
C ALA A 38 3.86 -13.55 -5.02
N LEU A 39 2.78 -14.27 -5.30
CA LEU A 39 2.41 -14.65 -6.68
C LEU A 39 2.09 -13.45 -7.57
N LYS A 40 1.65 -12.33 -6.98
CA LYS A 40 1.29 -11.10 -7.67
C LYS A 40 2.40 -10.04 -7.65
N ASP A 41 3.58 -10.37 -7.13
CA ASP A 41 4.71 -9.46 -6.92
C ASP A 41 4.33 -8.20 -6.12
N LYS A 42 3.42 -8.34 -5.14
CA LYS A 42 2.98 -7.26 -4.27
C LYS A 42 3.47 -7.46 -2.84
N SER A 43 3.76 -6.36 -2.15
CA SER A 43 4.03 -6.41 -0.71
C SER A 43 2.74 -6.62 0.08
N MET A 44 2.85 -7.22 1.27
CA MET A 44 1.67 -7.34 2.16
C MET A 44 1.12 -5.97 2.56
N ASN A 45 1.98 -4.95 2.73
CA ASN A 45 1.56 -3.61 3.11
C ASN A 45 0.74 -2.95 2.00
N GLU A 46 1.22 -3.02 0.76
CA GLU A 46 0.52 -2.49 -0.42
C GLU A 46 -0.89 -3.06 -0.53
N VAL A 47 -1.03 -4.38 -0.47
CA VAL A 47 -2.36 -5.02 -0.56
C VAL A 47 -3.27 -4.64 0.61
N VAL A 48 -2.72 -4.50 1.83
CA VAL A 48 -3.53 -4.06 2.98
C VAL A 48 -4.00 -2.62 2.81
N VAL A 49 -3.15 -1.72 2.32
CA VAL A 49 -3.52 -0.32 2.05
C VAL A 49 -4.61 -0.26 0.98
N GLU A 50 -4.44 -0.99 -0.14
CA GLU A 50 -5.45 -1.07 -1.20
C GLU A 50 -6.81 -1.56 -0.69
N LEU A 51 -6.81 -2.60 0.16
CA LEU A 51 -8.04 -3.13 0.75
C LEU A 51 -8.72 -2.13 1.70
N ILE A 52 -7.93 -1.35 2.45
CA ILE A 52 -8.47 -0.30 3.34
C ILE A 52 -9.05 0.84 2.52
N GLU A 53 -8.33 1.31 1.50
CA GLU A 53 -8.82 2.36 0.59
C GLU A 53 -10.10 1.93 -0.12
N GLN A 54 -10.14 0.70 -0.64
CA GLN A 54 -11.32 0.13 -1.25
C GLN A 54 -12.49 0.08 -0.26
N TRP A 55 -12.27 -0.45 0.95
CA TRP A 55 -13.30 -0.53 1.99
C TRP A 55 -13.89 0.84 2.34
N LEU A 56 -13.05 1.86 2.46
CA LEU A 56 -13.50 3.24 2.71
C LEU A 56 -14.29 3.79 1.52
N SER A 57 -13.81 3.61 0.29
CA SER A 57 -14.49 4.09 -0.91
C SER A 57 -15.87 3.47 -1.12
N GLU A 58 -16.06 2.22 -0.69
CA GLU A 58 -17.35 1.53 -0.71
C GLU A 58 -18.29 1.98 0.43
N SER A 59 -17.73 2.57 1.48
CA SER A 59 -18.45 3.00 2.70
C SER A 59 -18.78 4.50 2.71
N GLU A 60 -18.10 5.30 1.90
CA GLU A 60 -18.42 6.71 1.68
C GLU A 60 -19.64 6.78 0.75
N ASP A 61 -20.82 7.03 1.32
CA ASP A 61 -22.02 7.34 0.54
C ASP A 61 -21.71 8.49 -0.45
N PRO A 62 -22.02 8.36 -1.76
CA PRO A 62 -21.75 9.42 -2.74
C PRO A 62 -22.57 10.72 -2.54
N VAL A 63 -23.24 10.90 -1.40
CA VAL A 63 -24.00 12.10 -1.03
C VAL A 63 -23.88 12.33 0.48
N ALA A 64 -22.90 13.14 0.89
CA ALA A 64 -22.90 13.88 2.15
C ALA A 64 -22.75 15.37 1.85
#